data_AF-A0A1G1IK22-F1
#
_entry.id   AF-A0A1G1IK22-F1
#
_cell.length_a   1.000
_cell.length_b   1.000
_cell.length_c   1.000
_cell.angle_alpha   90.00
_cell.angle_beta   90.00
_cell.angle_gamma   90.00
#
_symmetry.space_group_name_H-M   'P 1'
#
loop_
_entity.id
_entity.type
_entity.pdbx_description
1 polymer ?
#
loop_
_entity_poly.entity_id
_entity_poly.type
_entity_poly.pdbx_seq_one_letter_code
_entity_poly.pdbx_strand_id
1 'polypeptide(L)'
;MAAVLAGLAAYLYFVEFPAEREKLRTDTQAKRLLTFEERDITGLTVHSPSLGPDIVLAPDDKRNWTITAPVRTDADAREVGDLLRALLLGTVTRVIEEQAASLAPFGLEQPAVMLTIAAGDRRETLSLGDIGPISSTLYAMRASDKQVLLTDLPPKILLNRTLTSLRRKEVLTVQQDLIERLRVSNPKTEVMLERFDEKEKKLWRVRFPIEAKADQPAVRNLVIKLAELKALAFVDAGADRDKLAARLGQPLIKITATIGGTDHVVKLYQPDPASGEAYAVTAPDAPIYKVNPTAIRDFTKDLFTLQDKRLLGMEMDQIAMLSVKTRGERYVLIHQNDEWMMEDQPTRELNQQTVNLFVARVIDLPAEFRVVRDPGPLAPYGLSSPAAEFVSTARDGKTKNRLVLGNKTSGLVYAMGSNLTGIFQARADLLNQIPDKDSLFAKTAGGKNQPPD
;
A
#
# COMPACT_ATOMS: atom_id res chain seq x y z
N MET A 1 -58.78 13.18 22.47
CA MET A 1 -57.92 12.92 21.30
C MET A 1 -56.45 12.74 21.70
N ALA A 2 -55.77 13.75 22.25
CA ALA A 2 -54.34 13.63 22.62
C ALA A 2 -54.02 12.50 23.62
N ALA A 3 -54.84 12.30 24.66
CA ALA A 3 -54.62 11.23 25.65
C ALA A 3 -54.78 9.81 25.07
N VAL A 4 -55.70 9.63 24.12
CA VAL A 4 -55.91 8.34 23.42
C VAL A 4 -54.75 8.04 22.48
N LEU A 5 -54.26 9.06 21.77
CA LEU A 5 -53.08 8.92 20.90
C LEU A 5 -51.81 8.64 21.71
N ALA A 6 -51.64 9.29 22.88
CA ALA A 6 -50.52 9.03 23.78
C ALA A 6 -50.58 7.61 24.37
N GLY A 7 -51.77 7.14 24.77
CA GLY A 7 -51.99 5.77 25.23
C GLY A 7 -51.72 4.72 24.16
N LEU A 8 -52.14 4.97 22.91
CA LEU A 8 -51.86 4.09 21.78
C LEU A 8 -50.37 4.06 21.42
N ALA A 9 -49.70 5.21 21.43
CA ALA A 9 -48.25 5.29 21.19
C ALA A 9 -47.46 4.56 22.29
N ALA A 10 -47.88 4.67 23.56
CA ALA A 10 -47.28 3.92 24.66
C ALA A 10 -47.50 2.40 24.50
N TYR A 11 -48.70 1.97 24.11
CA TYR A 11 -48.99 0.55 23.86
C TYR A 11 -48.15 -0.03 22.71
N LEU A 12 -48.07 0.68 21.58
CA LEU A 12 -47.23 0.27 20.44
C LEU A 12 -45.75 0.18 20.84
N TYR A 13 -45.25 1.14 21.63
CA TYR A 13 -43.85 1.19 22.02
C TYR A 13 -43.44 0.15 23.07
N PHE A 14 -44.29 -0.08 24.09
CA PHE A 14 -43.94 -0.95 25.22
C PHE A 14 -44.44 -2.40 25.07
N VAL A 15 -45.41 -2.67 24.19
CA VAL A 15 -46.00 -4.01 24.05
C VAL A 15 -45.80 -4.55 22.64
N GLU A 16 -46.29 -3.83 21.62
CA GLU A 16 -46.35 -4.37 20.26
C GLU A 16 -44.98 -4.45 19.57
N PHE A 17 -44.17 -3.39 19.62
CA PHE A 17 -42.82 -3.42 19.06
C PHE A 17 -41.87 -4.42 19.76
N PRO A 18 -41.84 -4.55 21.10
CA PRO A 18 -41.07 -5.59 21.76
C PRO A 18 -41.53 -7.02 21.39
N ALA A 19 -42.84 -7.28 21.36
CA ALA A 19 -43.38 -8.59 21.00
C ALA A 19 -43.08 -8.97 19.54
N GLU A 20 -43.21 -8.03 18.60
CA GLU A 20 -42.86 -8.27 17.20
C GLU A 20 -41.35 -8.48 17.02
N ARG A 21 -40.51 -7.74 17.75
CA ARG A 21 -39.05 -7.97 17.79
C ARG A 21 -38.71 -9.34 18.36
N GLU A 22 -39.39 -9.81 19.40
CA GLU A 22 -39.18 -11.16 19.96
C GLU A 22 -39.64 -12.26 18.99
N LYS A 23 -40.77 -12.07 18.31
CA LYS A 23 -41.25 -13.00 17.29
C LYS A 23 -40.26 -13.09 16.13
N LEU A 24 -39.83 -11.95 15.59
CA LEU A 24 -38.82 -11.89 14.53
C LEU A 24 -37.48 -12.52 14.96
N ARG A 25 -37.06 -12.31 16.21
CA ARG A 25 -35.86 -12.95 16.78
C ARG A 25 -36.01 -14.46 16.85
N THR A 26 -37.13 -14.96 17.36
CA THR A 26 -37.43 -16.39 17.47
C THR A 26 -37.49 -17.05 16.10
N ASP A 27 -38.19 -16.43 15.14
CA ASP A 27 -38.29 -16.93 13.77
C ASP A 27 -36.93 -16.91 13.05
N THR A 28 -36.11 -15.88 13.29
CA THR A 28 -34.77 -15.80 12.72
C THR A 28 -33.85 -16.84 13.35
N GLN A 29 -33.91 -17.05 14.67
CA GLN A 29 -33.14 -18.08 15.37
C GLN A 29 -33.54 -19.49 14.94
N ALA A 30 -34.84 -19.75 14.76
CA ALA A 30 -35.34 -21.04 14.30
C ALA A 30 -34.85 -21.40 12.88
N LYS A 31 -34.57 -20.38 12.06
CA LYS A 31 -34.01 -20.57 10.71
C LYS A 31 -32.49 -20.68 10.68
N ARG A 32 -31.76 -20.36 11.76
CA ARG A 32 -30.29 -20.42 11.74
C ARG A 32 -29.82 -21.85 11.50
N LEU A 33 -28.79 -21.97 10.66
CA LEU A 33 -28.14 -23.25 10.41
C LEU A 33 -27.37 -23.74 11.64
N LEU A 34 -26.68 -22.82 12.32
CA LEU A 34 -25.91 -23.05 13.54
C LEU A 34 -26.36 -22.07 14.64
N THR A 35 -26.37 -22.55 15.88
CA THR A 35 -26.84 -21.78 17.06
C THR A 35 -25.70 -21.33 17.98
N PHE A 36 -24.46 -21.32 17.47
CA PHE A 36 -23.32 -20.78 18.18
C PHE A 36 -23.30 -19.27 18.15
N GLU A 37 -22.75 -18.65 19.18
CA GLU A 37 -22.35 -17.24 19.16
C GLU A 37 -20.86 -17.17 18.79
N GLU A 38 -20.46 -16.17 18.00
CA GLU A 38 -19.10 -16.08 17.49
C GLU A 38 -18.04 -16.11 18.60
N ARG A 39 -18.31 -15.38 19.69
CA ARG A 39 -17.42 -15.28 20.86
C ARG A 39 -17.18 -16.62 21.57
N ASP A 40 -18.11 -17.57 21.44
CA ASP A 40 -18.01 -18.87 22.11
C ASP A 40 -17.18 -19.85 21.28
N ILE A 41 -16.94 -19.55 19.99
CA ILE A 41 -16.18 -20.43 19.09
C ILE A 41 -14.73 -20.47 19.53
N THR A 42 -14.25 -21.67 19.88
CA THR A 42 -12.89 -21.99 20.33
C THR A 42 -12.10 -22.79 19.31
N GLY A 43 -12.74 -23.27 18.23
CA GLY A 43 -12.04 -24.00 17.18
C GLY A 43 -12.87 -24.20 15.92
N LEU A 44 -12.18 -24.35 14.81
CA LEU A 44 -12.75 -24.67 13.50
C LEU A 44 -11.85 -25.69 12.81
N THR A 45 -12.42 -26.82 12.41
CA THR A 45 -11.74 -27.81 11.57
C THR A 45 -12.38 -27.82 10.19
N VAL A 46 -11.57 -27.67 9.15
CA VAL A 46 -11.97 -27.78 7.75
C VAL A 46 -11.38 -29.05 7.18
N HIS A 47 -12.25 -29.98 6.81
CA HIS A 47 -11.88 -31.20 6.11
C HIS A 47 -12.44 -31.15 4.68
N SER A 48 -11.56 -31.23 3.68
CA SER A 48 -11.91 -31.15 2.27
C SER A 48 -11.17 -32.27 1.53
N PRO A 49 -11.81 -33.43 1.27
CA PRO A 49 -11.13 -34.63 0.76
C PRO A 49 -10.28 -34.42 -0.49
N SER A 50 -10.70 -33.50 -1.38
CA SER A 50 -10.03 -33.20 -2.64
C SER A 50 -8.96 -32.10 -2.55
N LEU A 51 -8.85 -31.38 -1.42
CA LEU A 51 -8.01 -30.18 -1.28
C LEU A 51 -6.81 -30.36 -0.34
N GLY A 52 -6.65 -31.54 0.26
CA GLY A 52 -5.49 -31.90 1.08
C GLY A 52 -5.85 -32.29 2.52
N PRO A 53 -4.88 -32.18 3.46
CA PRO A 53 -5.10 -32.58 4.84
C PRO A 53 -6.02 -31.61 5.59
N ASP A 54 -6.53 -32.08 6.73
CA ASP A 54 -7.37 -31.29 7.64
C ASP A 54 -6.68 -30.01 8.08
N ILE A 55 -7.42 -28.91 8.02
CA ILE A 55 -6.98 -27.60 8.49
C ILE A 55 -7.66 -27.36 9.82
N VAL A 56 -6.89 -27.31 10.90
CA VAL A 56 -7.39 -27.04 12.24
C VAL A 56 -7.00 -25.62 12.63
N LEU A 57 -7.97 -24.82 13.02
CA LEU A 57 -7.78 -23.44 13.45
C LEU A 57 -8.27 -23.25 14.89
N ALA A 58 -7.56 -22.43 15.65
CA ALA A 58 -7.95 -22.00 16.99
C ALA A 58 -7.63 -20.51 17.19
N PRO A 59 -8.49 -19.74 17.87
CA PRO A 59 -8.19 -18.37 18.26
C PRO A 59 -7.31 -18.31 19.52
N ASP A 60 -6.45 -17.31 19.60
CA ASP A 60 -5.79 -16.91 20.86
C ASP A 60 -6.74 -16.10 21.76
N ASP A 61 -6.26 -15.68 22.94
CA ASP A 61 -7.01 -14.85 23.89
C ASP A 61 -7.45 -13.50 23.30
N LYS A 62 -6.76 -13.02 22.26
CA LYS A 62 -7.05 -11.77 21.53
C LYS A 62 -7.90 -12.01 20.29
N ARG A 63 -8.41 -13.24 20.09
CA ARG A 63 -9.22 -13.66 18.94
C ARG A 63 -8.47 -13.64 17.60
N ASN A 64 -7.13 -13.69 17.62
CA ASN A 64 -6.34 -13.93 16.43
C ASN A 64 -6.33 -15.43 16.13
N TRP A 65 -6.78 -15.79 14.94
CA TRP A 65 -6.84 -17.18 14.52
C TRP A 65 -5.47 -17.68 14.05
N THR A 66 -5.09 -18.85 14.54
CA THR A 66 -3.89 -19.58 14.13
C THR A 66 -4.32 -20.93 13.59
N ILE A 67 -3.74 -21.34 12.46
CA ILE A 67 -3.81 -22.71 11.97
C ILE A 67 -2.83 -23.54 12.80
N THR A 68 -3.30 -24.59 13.46
CA THR A 68 -2.49 -25.48 14.31
C THR A 68 -2.11 -26.78 13.60
N ALA A 69 -2.85 -27.16 12.56
CA ALA A 69 -2.56 -28.31 11.70
C ALA A 69 -2.98 -28.02 10.24
N PRO A 70 -2.28 -28.54 9.22
CA PRO A 70 -1.13 -29.45 9.32
C PRO A 70 0.19 -28.75 9.68
N VAL A 71 0.24 -27.41 9.57
CA VAL A 71 1.39 -26.58 9.92
C VAL A 71 0.95 -25.48 10.86
N ARG A 72 1.79 -25.12 11.82
CA ARG A 72 1.48 -24.02 12.74
C ARG A 72 1.78 -22.68 12.07
N THR A 73 0.75 -21.89 11.76
CA THR A 73 0.91 -20.59 11.09
C THR A 73 -0.27 -19.65 11.36
N ASP A 74 -0.06 -18.34 11.24
CA ASP A 74 -1.13 -17.35 11.38
C ASP A 74 -2.18 -17.52 10.27
N ALA A 75 -3.45 -17.45 10.63
CA ALA A 75 -4.53 -17.42 9.65
C ALA A 75 -4.72 -16.01 9.07
N ASP A 76 -5.28 -15.92 7.85
CA ASP A 76 -5.80 -14.66 7.32
C ASP A 76 -7.12 -14.35 8.06
N ALA A 77 -7.09 -13.29 8.88
CA ALA A 77 -8.22 -12.91 9.72
C ALA A 77 -9.48 -12.57 8.91
N ARG A 78 -9.34 -12.08 7.67
CA ARG A 78 -10.49 -11.78 6.81
C ARG A 78 -11.10 -13.07 6.29
N GLU A 79 -10.28 -13.99 5.78
CA GLU A 79 -10.76 -15.25 5.23
C GLU A 79 -11.44 -16.12 6.29
N VAL A 80 -10.88 -16.18 7.51
CA VAL A 80 -11.51 -16.87 8.64
C VAL A 80 -12.78 -16.15 9.10
N GLY A 81 -12.74 -14.81 9.21
CA GLY A 81 -13.90 -14.01 9.58
C GLY A 81 -15.07 -14.16 8.61
N ASP A 82 -14.81 -14.17 7.30
CA ASP A 82 -15.82 -14.36 6.27
C ASP A 82 -16.42 -15.77 6.33
N LEU A 83 -15.60 -16.80 6.58
CA LEU A 83 -16.05 -18.18 6.76
C LEU A 83 -16.95 -18.32 7.99
N LEU A 84 -16.51 -17.83 9.15
CA LEU A 84 -17.30 -17.86 10.38
C LEU A 84 -18.62 -17.10 10.24
N ARG A 85 -18.57 -15.91 9.63
CA ARG A 85 -19.77 -15.10 9.37
C ARG A 85 -20.75 -15.84 8.48
N ALA A 86 -20.29 -16.47 7.40
CA ALA A 86 -21.16 -17.24 6.51
C ALA A 86 -21.83 -18.42 7.26
N LEU A 87 -21.10 -19.08 8.15
CA LEU A 87 -21.63 -20.20 8.95
C LEU A 87 -22.64 -19.74 10.01
N LEU A 88 -22.39 -18.61 10.67
CA LEU A 88 -23.23 -18.09 11.76
C LEU A 88 -24.48 -17.37 11.27
N LEU A 89 -24.40 -16.72 10.11
CA LEU A 89 -25.54 -16.03 9.48
C LEU A 89 -26.32 -16.94 8.53
N GLY A 90 -25.75 -18.09 8.14
CA GLY A 90 -26.40 -19.05 7.26
C GLY A 90 -27.71 -19.58 7.83
N THR A 91 -28.69 -19.76 6.96
CA THR A 91 -30.03 -20.21 7.30
C THR A 91 -30.43 -21.48 6.57
N VAL A 92 -31.31 -22.25 7.21
CA VAL A 92 -32.04 -23.34 6.58
C VAL A 92 -33.20 -22.73 5.79
N THR A 93 -33.09 -22.77 4.47
CA THR A 93 -34.15 -22.31 3.57
C THR A 93 -35.27 -23.33 3.47
N ARG A 94 -34.91 -24.62 3.49
CA ARG A 94 -35.86 -25.75 3.42
C ARG A 94 -35.25 -27.00 4.02
N VAL A 95 -36.03 -27.76 4.78
CA VAL A 95 -35.74 -29.16 5.12
C VAL A 95 -36.18 -30.02 3.95
N ILE A 96 -35.25 -30.78 3.38
CA ILE A 96 -35.49 -31.60 2.17
C ILE A 96 -35.94 -32.99 2.60
N GLU A 97 -35.19 -33.62 3.50
CA GLU A 97 -35.51 -34.91 4.09
C GLU A 97 -35.13 -34.91 5.57
N GLU A 98 -36.06 -35.30 6.45
CA GLU A 98 -35.76 -35.44 7.89
C GLU A 98 -34.85 -36.66 8.16
N GLN A 99 -35.02 -37.72 7.38
CA GLN A 99 -34.20 -38.91 7.44
C GLN A 99 -34.02 -39.45 6.01
N ALA A 100 -32.86 -39.17 5.42
CA ALA A 100 -32.64 -39.51 4.03
C ALA A 100 -32.34 -41.00 3.85
N ALA A 101 -33.03 -41.63 2.89
CA ALA A 101 -32.76 -43.01 2.49
C ALA A 101 -31.45 -43.13 1.69
N SER A 102 -31.03 -42.04 1.02
CA SER A 102 -29.77 -41.95 0.28
C SER A 102 -29.22 -40.53 0.32
N LEU A 103 -27.93 -40.38 0.59
CA LEU A 103 -27.23 -39.09 0.62
C LEU A 103 -26.57 -38.73 -0.71
N ALA A 104 -26.48 -39.69 -1.63
CA ALA A 104 -25.83 -39.52 -2.93
C ALA A 104 -26.45 -38.40 -3.80
N PRO A 105 -27.80 -38.24 -3.89
CA PRO A 105 -28.41 -37.20 -4.73
C PRO A 105 -28.10 -35.76 -4.29
N PHE A 106 -27.58 -35.60 -3.07
CA PHE A 106 -27.28 -34.31 -2.46
C PHE A 106 -25.78 -34.04 -2.37
N GLY A 107 -24.93 -34.96 -2.87
CA GLY A 107 -23.47 -34.89 -2.70
C GLY A 107 -23.03 -35.05 -1.24
N LEU A 108 -23.87 -35.63 -0.37
CA LEU A 108 -23.60 -35.75 1.07
C LEU A 108 -23.05 -37.12 1.49
N GLU A 109 -23.00 -38.09 0.57
CA GLU A 109 -22.31 -39.38 0.79
C GLU A 109 -20.78 -39.19 0.82
N GLN A 110 -20.27 -38.31 -0.04
CA GLN A 110 -18.89 -37.83 -0.04
C GLN A 110 -18.92 -36.30 -0.07
N PRO A 111 -19.14 -35.65 1.09
CA PRO A 111 -19.30 -34.20 1.15
C PRO A 111 -18.04 -33.50 0.62
N ALA A 112 -18.25 -32.43 -0.14
CA ALA A 112 -17.17 -31.62 -0.68
C ALA A 112 -16.32 -30.98 0.43
N VAL A 113 -16.99 -30.56 1.52
CA VAL A 113 -16.35 -30.00 2.72
C VAL A 113 -17.11 -30.46 3.96
N MET A 114 -16.38 -30.80 5.03
CA MET A 114 -16.91 -30.98 6.38
C MET A 114 -16.31 -29.92 7.30
N LEU A 115 -17.17 -29.19 7.99
CA LEU A 115 -16.78 -28.12 8.91
C LEU A 115 -17.16 -28.51 10.32
N THR A 116 -16.18 -28.64 11.20
CA THR A 116 -16.43 -28.91 12.62
C THR A 116 -16.16 -27.66 13.43
N ILE A 117 -17.19 -27.14 14.08
CA ILE A 117 -17.12 -25.95 14.93
C ILE A 117 -17.08 -26.42 16.38
N ALA A 118 -16.08 -26.00 17.13
CA ALA A 118 -16.02 -26.15 18.58
C ALA A 118 -16.36 -24.82 19.24
N ALA A 119 -17.28 -24.84 20.20
CA ALA A 119 -17.71 -23.66 20.95
C ALA A 119 -17.88 -24.00 22.44
N GLY A 120 -16.84 -23.75 23.24
CA GLY A 120 -16.74 -24.27 24.61
C GLY A 120 -16.80 -25.80 24.60
N ASP A 121 -17.74 -26.37 25.36
CA ASP A 121 -17.96 -27.83 25.44
C ASP A 121 -18.84 -28.37 24.30
N ARG A 122 -19.41 -27.49 23.47
CA ARG A 122 -20.27 -27.89 22.34
C ARG A 122 -19.44 -28.09 21.08
N ARG A 123 -19.83 -29.06 20.27
CA ARG A 123 -19.28 -29.31 18.94
C ARG A 123 -20.39 -29.68 17.97
N GLU A 124 -20.33 -29.14 16.77
CA GLU A 124 -21.22 -29.52 15.67
C GLU A 124 -20.39 -29.71 14.40
N THR A 125 -20.76 -30.70 13.60
CA THR A 125 -20.15 -30.95 12.30
C THR A 125 -21.20 -30.74 11.21
N LEU A 126 -20.86 -29.88 10.25
CA LEU A 126 -21.67 -29.57 9.10
C LEU A 126 -21.03 -30.18 7.85
N SER A 127 -21.70 -31.17 7.26
CA SER A 127 -21.33 -31.72 5.97
C SER A 127 -21.96 -30.89 4.86
N LEU A 128 -21.17 -30.42 3.90
CA LEU A 128 -21.61 -29.62 2.76
C LEU A 128 -21.53 -30.46 1.48
N GLY A 129 -22.66 -30.59 0.80
CA GLY A 129 -22.81 -31.35 -0.44
C GLY A 129 -22.87 -30.44 -1.66
N ASP A 130 -23.68 -30.86 -2.63
CA ASP A 130 -23.78 -30.19 -3.93
C ASP A 130 -24.47 -28.82 -3.87
N ILE A 131 -24.20 -28.01 -4.89
CA ILE A 131 -24.91 -26.75 -5.12
C ILE A 131 -26.38 -27.06 -5.42
N GLY A 132 -27.27 -26.41 -4.68
CA GLY A 132 -28.70 -26.59 -4.82
C GLY A 132 -29.26 -26.03 -6.15
N PRO A 133 -30.55 -26.25 -6.42
CA PRO A 133 -31.19 -25.86 -7.68
C PRO A 133 -31.24 -24.34 -7.91
N ILE A 134 -31.15 -23.57 -6.83
CA ILE A 134 -31.16 -22.10 -6.85
C ILE A 134 -29.72 -21.62 -6.73
N SER A 135 -29.32 -20.68 -7.60
CA SER A 135 -27.98 -20.10 -7.54
C SER A 135 -27.72 -19.52 -6.14
N SER A 136 -26.60 -19.93 -5.52
CA SER A 136 -26.21 -19.58 -4.13
C SER A 136 -26.88 -20.38 -3.00
N THR A 137 -27.31 -21.61 -3.27
CA THR A 137 -27.71 -22.55 -2.21
C THR A 137 -26.79 -23.78 -2.15
N LEU A 138 -26.68 -24.40 -0.98
CA LEU A 138 -25.95 -25.66 -0.77
C LEU A 138 -26.83 -26.66 -0.02
N TYR A 139 -26.75 -27.93 -0.42
CA TYR A 139 -27.19 -29.01 0.45
C TYR A 139 -26.23 -29.15 1.62
N ALA A 140 -26.78 -29.31 2.82
CA ALA A 140 -26.01 -29.48 4.04
C ALA A 140 -26.67 -30.50 4.98
N MET A 141 -25.87 -31.07 5.87
CA MET A 141 -26.35 -31.97 6.92
C MET A 141 -25.60 -31.69 8.21
N ARG A 142 -26.33 -31.51 9.32
CA ARG A 142 -25.74 -31.45 10.66
C ARG A 142 -25.53 -32.85 11.21
N ALA A 143 -24.46 -33.06 11.96
CA ALA A 143 -24.19 -34.34 12.59
C ALA A 143 -25.18 -34.65 13.73
N SER A 144 -25.72 -33.61 14.39
CA SER A 144 -26.66 -33.74 15.51
C SER A 144 -28.03 -34.33 15.13
N ASP A 145 -28.62 -33.89 14.03
CA ASP A 145 -29.97 -34.30 13.60
C ASP A 145 -30.00 -35.13 12.31
N LYS A 146 -28.91 -35.14 11.53
CA LYS A 146 -28.76 -35.85 10.26
C LYS A 146 -29.83 -35.52 9.21
N GLN A 147 -30.48 -34.36 9.32
CA GLN A 147 -31.43 -33.89 8.33
C GLN A 147 -30.71 -33.40 7.07
N VAL A 148 -31.29 -33.64 5.90
CA VAL A 148 -30.83 -33.03 4.65
C VAL A 148 -31.49 -31.67 4.50
N LEU A 149 -30.67 -30.64 4.47
CA LEU A 149 -31.08 -29.24 4.48
C LEU A 149 -30.68 -28.56 3.18
N LEU A 150 -31.52 -27.67 2.68
CA LEU A 150 -31.13 -26.67 1.69
C LEU A 150 -30.82 -25.37 2.41
N THR A 151 -29.62 -24.85 2.23
CA THR A 151 -29.11 -23.67 2.93
C THR A 151 -28.79 -22.54 1.97
N ASP A 152 -28.78 -21.31 2.46
CA ASP A 152 -28.33 -20.12 1.73
C ASP A 152 -26.81 -19.88 1.84
N LEU A 153 -26.06 -20.92 2.20
CA LEU A 153 -24.61 -20.83 2.34
C LEU A 153 -23.95 -20.52 1.00
N PRO A 154 -23.11 -19.46 0.90
CA PRO A 154 -22.50 -19.05 -0.36
C PRO A 154 -21.38 -20.02 -0.82
N PRO A 155 -21.56 -20.80 -1.91
CA PRO A 155 -20.62 -21.86 -2.29
C PRO A 155 -19.17 -21.41 -2.45
N LYS A 156 -18.96 -20.19 -2.97
CA LYS A 156 -17.62 -19.60 -3.16
C LYS A 156 -16.84 -19.43 -1.85
N ILE A 157 -17.53 -19.17 -0.75
CA ILE A 157 -16.93 -18.98 0.58
C ILE A 157 -16.75 -20.33 1.28
N LEU A 158 -17.48 -21.38 0.91
CA LEU A 158 -17.45 -22.63 1.67
C LEU A 158 -16.60 -23.71 1.00
N LEU A 159 -16.66 -23.85 -0.32
CA LEU A 159 -16.16 -25.05 -1.00
C LEU A 159 -14.66 -25.00 -1.35
N ASN A 160 -14.05 -23.81 -1.49
CA ASN A 160 -12.66 -23.67 -1.91
C ASN A 160 -11.75 -23.21 -0.77
N ARG A 161 -11.69 -24.01 0.30
CA ARG A 161 -10.86 -23.75 1.47
C ARG A 161 -9.64 -24.66 1.48
N THR A 162 -8.51 -24.07 1.09
CA THR A 162 -7.19 -24.69 1.11
C THR A 162 -6.36 -24.11 2.25
N LEU A 163 -5.29 -24.80 2.64
CA LEU A 163 -4.33 -24.27 3.61
C LEU A 163 -3.80 -22.90 3.18
N THR A 164 -3.48 -22.76 1.88
CA THR A 164 -2.99 -21.51 1.29
C THR A 164 -4.02 -20.38 1.31
N SER A 165 -5.32 -20.67 1.15
CA SER A 165 -6.36 -19.63 1.21
C SER A 165 -6.61 -19.14 2.63
N LEU A 166 -6.52 -20.03 3.63
CA LEU A 166 -6.81 -19.69 5.02
C LEU A 166 -5.61 -19.14 5.80
N ARG A 167 -4.38 -19.39 5.36
CA ARG A 167 -3.16 -18.85 5.99
C ARG A 167 -2.88 -17.42 5.56
N ARG A 168 -2.26 -16.63 6.45
CA ARG A 168 -1.76 -15.29 6.15
C ARG A 168 -0.76 -15.34 4.99
N LYS A 169 -0.93 -14.44 4.03
CA LYS A 169 -0.11 -14.40 2.80
C LYS A 169 0.96 -13.32 2.82
N GLU A 170 0.83 -12.32 3.67
CA GLU A 170 1.84 -11.29 3.87
C GLU A 170 3.17 -11.93 4.30
N VAL A 171 4.22 -11.72 3.52
CA VAL A 171 5.57 -12.25 3.81
C VAL A 171 6.12 -11.62 5.09
N LEU A 172 5.81 -10.34 5.30
CA LEU A 172 6.19 -9.61 6.49
C LEU A 172 4.98 -8.89 7.07
N THR A 173 4.69 -9.13 8.36
CA THR A 173 3.59 -8.46 9.05
C THR A 173 4.11 -7.20 9.72
N VAL A 174 4.05 -6.06 9.02
CA VAL A 174 4.52 -4.76 9.52
C VAL A 174 3.52 -3.65 9.24
N GLN A 175 3.41 -2.70 10.17
CA GLN A 175 2.65 -1.48 9.97
C GLN A 175 3.56 -0.40 9.35
N GLN A 176 3.15 0.14 8.21
CA GLN A 176 3.97 1.01 7.36
C GLN A 176 4.39 2.33 8.04
N ASP A 177 3.51 2.86 8.89
CA ASP A 177 3.69 4.08 9.68
C ASP A 177 4.64 3.88 10.87
N LEU A 178 4.81 2.64 11.34
CA LEU A 178 5.75 2.29 12.40
C LEU A 178 7.17 1.99 11.90
N ILE A 179 7.39 1.89 10.59
CA ILE A 179 8.75 1.71 10.05
C ILE A 179 9.56 2.98 10.27
N GLU A 180 10.64 2.86 11.04
CA GLU A 180 11.56 3.95 11.39
C GLU A 180 12.78 3.97 10.46
N ARG A 181 13.28 2.78 10.09
CA ARG A 181 14.45 2.63 9.22
C ARG A 181 14.21 1.52 8.21
N LEU A 182 14.68 1.73 6.99
CA LEU A 182 14.67 0.73 5.93
C LEU A 182 16.07 0.64 5.33
N ARG A 183 16.67 -0.55 5.40
CA ARG A 183 17.93 -0.87 4.73
C ARG A 183 17.65 -1.82 3.58
N VAL A 184 17.99 -1.40 2.36
CA VAL A 184 17.87 -2.21 1.15
C VAL A 184 19.26 -2.44 0.60
N SER A 185 19.66 -3.72 0.51
CA SER A 185 20.97 -4.13 0.05
C SER A 185 20.85 -5.16 -1.06
N ASN A 186 21.71 -5.03 -2.07
CA ASN A 186 21.95 -6.04 -3.10
C ASN A 186 23.48 -6.28 -3.17
N PRO A 187 23.99 -7.23 -3.97
CA PRO A 187 25.43 -7.51 -4.01
C PRO A 187 26.34 -6.33 -4.42
N LYS A 188 25.79 -5.27 -5.01
CA LYS A 188 26.55 -4.11 -5.53
C LYS A 188 26.39 -2.84 -4.68
N THR A 189 25.22 -2.64 -4.08
CA THR A 189 24.85 -1.38 -3.42
C THR A 189 24.02 -1.63 -2.17
N GLU A 190 24.14 -0.69 -1.23
CA GLU A 190 23.29 -0.61 -0.05
C GLU A 190 22.76 0.82 0.09
N VAL A 191 21.48 0.94 0.41
CA VAL A 191 20.81 2.21 0.72
C VAL A 191 20.16 2.08 2.09
N MET A 192 20.46 3.02 2.98
CA MET A 192 19.82 3.12 4.29
C MET A 192 18.95 4.38 4.33
N LEU A 193 17.66 4.17 4.56
CA LEU A 193 16.64 5.20 4.70
C LEU A 193 16.21 5.28 6.15
N GLU A 194 16.01 6.49 6.66
CA GLU A 194 15.56 6.73 8.03
C GLU A 194 14.47 7.79 8.04
N ARG A 195 13.45 7.56 8.85
CA ARG A 195 12.37 8.51 9.10
C ARG A 195 12.82 9.53 10.14
N PHE A 196 12.47 10.80 9.94
CA PHE A 196 12.77 11.89 10.85
C PHE A 196 11.63 12.92 10.85
N ASP A 197 11.55 13.73 11.90
CA ASP A 197 10.56 14.79 12.02
C ASP A 197 11.11 16.13 11.51
N GLU A 198 10.36 16.79 10.63
CA GLU A 198 10.63 18.15 10.14
C GLU A 198 9.32 18.95 10.11
N LYS A 199 9.23 20.04 10.88
CA LYS A 199 8.04 20.90 10.96
C LYS A 199 6.74 20.09 11.14
N GLU A 200 6.73 19.21 12.14
CA GLU A 200 5.60 18.31 12.48
C GLU A 200 5.25 17.24 11.42
N LYS A 201 6.04 17.12 10.35
CA LYS A 201 5.89 16.08 9.32
C LYS A 201 6.94 14.99 9.49
N LYS A 202 6.52 13.74 9.38
CA LYS A 202 7.41 12.58 9.29
C LYS A 202 7.89 12.38 7.86
N LEU A 203 9.17 12.67 7.62
CA LEU A 203 9.81 12.56 6.30
C LEU A 203 10.90 11.49 6.30
N TRP A 204 11.29 11.05 5.11
CA TRP A 204 12.39 10.12 4.89
C TRP A 204 13.66 10.84 4.47
N ARG A 205 14.81 10.37 4.94
CA ARG A 205 16.14 10.78 4.48
C ARG A 205 16.99 9.57 4.15
N VAL A 206 17.93 9.75 3.24
CA VAL A 206 19.02 8.80 3.01
C VAL A 206 20.10 9.06 4.05
N ARG A 207 20.57 7.99 4.70
CA ARG A 207 21.69 7.99 5.65
C ARG A 207 22.95 7.31 5.11
N PHE A 208 22.79 6.39 4.16
CA PHE A 208 23.89 5.68 3.53
C PHE A 208 23.55 5.38 2.06
N PRO A 209 24.51 5.51 1.11
CA PRO A 209 25.93 5.82 1.30
C PRO A 209 26.23 7.31 1.46
N ILE A 210 25.22 8.17 1.39
CA ILE A 210 25.31 9.62 1.58
C ILE A 210 24.25 10.09 2.57
N GLU A 211 24.45 11.27 3.17
CA GLU A 211 23.42 11.98 3.91
C GLU A 211 22.68 12.93 2.95
N ALA A 212 21.40 12.65 2.66
CA ALA A 212 20.60 13.44 1.73
C ALA A 212 19.09 13.35 2.03
N LYS A 213 18.30 14.32 1.55
CA LYS A 213 16.84 14.20 1.52
C LYS A 213 16.44 13.01 0.63
N ALA A 214 15.41 12.27 1.03
CA ALA A 214 14.87 11.19 0.20
C ALA A 214 13.73 11.68 -0.70
N ASP A 215 13.52 10.98 -1.81
CA ASP A 215 12.31 11.12 -2.61
C ASP A 215 11.14 10.50 -1.84
N GLN A 216 10.29 11.36 -1.26
CA GLN A 216 9.22 10.92 -0.36
C GLN A 216 8.22 9.96 -1.05
N PRO A 217 7.74 10.25 -2.28
CA PRO A 217 6.89 9.31 -3.02
C PRO A 217 7.56 7.96 -3.28
N ALA A 218 8.84 7.94 -3.71
CA ALA A 218 9.54 6.71 -4.05
C ALA A 218 9.76 5.83 -2.80
N VAL A 219 10.19 6.42 -1.69
CA VAL A 219 10.37 5.68 -0.42
C VAL A 219 9.04 5.21 0.14
N ARG A 220 7.99 6.03 0.09
CA ARG A 220 6.64 5.61 0.50
C ARG A 220 6.16 4.41 -0.31
N ASN A 221 6.34 4.44 -1.64
CA ASN A 221 5.99 3.31 -2.49
C ASN A 221 6.80 2.05 -2.12
N LEU A 222 8.10 2.18 -1.86
CA LEU A 222 8.95 1.06 -1.42
C LEU A 222 8.44 0.44 -0.11
N VAL A 223 8.06 1.26 0.87
CA VAL A 223 7.47 0.81 2.15
C VAL A 223 6.13 0.10 1.94
N ILE A 224 5.25 0.65 1.10
CA ILE A 224 3.97 0.03 0.74
C ILE A 224 4.20 -1.33 0.11
N LYS A 225 5.09 -1.42 -0.89
CA LYS A 225 5.41 -2.68 -1.58
C LYS A 225 5.98 -3.73 -0.64
N LEU A 226 6.78 -3.35 0.36
CA LEU A 226 7.27 -4.28 1.38
C LEU A 226 6.13 -4.85 2.22
N ALA A 227 5.24 -3.99 2.71
CA ALA A 227 4.10 -4.40 3.54
C ALA A 227 3.04 -5.20 2.75
N GLU A 228 2.90 -4.94 1.45
CA GLU A 228 1.98 -5.64 0.54
C GLU A 228 2.60 -6.87 -0.14
N LEU A 229 3.85 -7.21 0.18
CA LEU A 229 4.52 -8.37 -0.40
C LEU A 229 3.81 -9.65 0.04
N LYS A 230 3.13 -10.31 -0.91
CA LYS A 230 2.34 -11.52 -0.66
C LYS A 230 2.96 -12.76 -1.28
N ALA A 231 2.84 -13.85 -0.54
CA ALA A 231 3.12 -15.19 -0.99
C ALA A 231 2.02 -15.69 -1.94
N LEU A 232 2.44 -16.22 -3.08
CA LEU A 232 1.63 -16.97 -4.02
C LEU A 232 1.50 -18.43 -3.58
N ALA A 233 2.55 -18.97 -2.97
CA ALA A 233 2.60 -20.31 -2.39
C ALA A 233 3.69 -20.38 -1.32
N PHE A 234 3.71 -21.50 -0.59
CA PHE A 234 4.62 -21.72 0.53
C PHE A 234 5.32 -23.06 0.35
N VAL A 235 6.59 -23.10 0.75
CA VAL A 235 7.37 -24.33 0.89
C VAL A 235 7.71 -24.43 2.38
N ASP A 236 6.85 -25.13 3.11
CA ASP A 236 6.95 -25.30 4.57
C ASP A 236 8.08 -26.25 4.96
N ALA A 237 8.40 -26.36 6.25
CA ALA A 237 9.51 -27.16 6.76
C ALA A 237 9.47 -28.62 6.28
N GLY A 238 10.63 -29.15 5.84
CA GLY A 238 10.78 -30.50 5.31
C GLY A 238 11.83 -30.59 4.21
N ALA A 239 12.02 -31.80 3.67
CA ALA A 239 13.07 -32.09 2.70
C ALA A 239 13.02 -31.22 1.43
N ASP A 240 11.82 -30.88 0.94
CA ASP A 240 11.67 -30.04 -0.26
C ASP A 240 12.07 -28.59 -0.02
N ARG A 241 11.80 -28.06 1.17
CA ARG A 241 12.28 -26.75 1.59
C ARG A 241 13.79 -26.74 1.70
N ASP A 242 14.39 -27.76 2.30
CA ASP A 242 15.86 -27.81 2.49
C ASP A 242 16.58 -27.91 1.15
N LYS A 243 16.07 -28.73 0.22
CA LYS A 243 16.55 -28.78 -1.17
C LYS A 243 16.41 -27.42 -1.87
N LEU A 244 15.28 -26.73 -1.68
CA LEU A 244 15.08 -25.39 -2.24
C LEU A 244 16.03 -24.37 -1.61
N ALA A 245 16.19 -24.35 -0.30
CA ALA A 245 17.10 -23.46 0.40
C ALA A 245 18.54 -23.60 -0.11
N ALA A 246 19.00 -24.84 -0.33
CA ALA A 246 20.34 -25.12 -0.84
C ALA A 246 20.59 -24.56 -2.25
N ARG A 247 19.56 -24.50 -3.12
CA ARG A 247 19.69 -23.93 -4.49
C ARG A 247 19.52 -22.42 -4.56
N LEU A 248 18.98 -21.76 -3.53
CA LEU A 248 18.73 -20.32 -3.56
C LEU A 248 20.02 -19.49 -3.60
N GLY A 249 21.13 -20.00 -3.06
CA GLY A 249 22.41 -19.30 -3.04
C GLY A 249 22.35 -17.98 -2.26
N GLN A 250 22.91 -16.90 -2.82
CA GLN A 250 22.89 -15.56 -2.22
C GLN A 250 21.60 -14.81 -2.58
N PRO A 251 21.04 -14.02 -1.63
CA PRO A 251 19.87 -13.21 -1.92
C PRO A 251 20.19 -12.13 -2.96
N LEU A 252 19.28 -11.94 -3.91
CA LEU A 252 19.35 -10.83 -4.86
C LEU A 252 19.17 -9.50 -4.12
N ILE A 253 18.29 -9.48 -3.12
CA ILE A 253 17.99 -8.30 -2.30
C ILE A 253 17.80 -8.75 -0.85
N LYS A 254 18.41 -8.05 0.09
CA LYS A 254 18.11 -8.14 1.52
C LYS A 254 17.54 -6.81 1.98
N ILE A 255 16.33 -6.86 2.51
CA ILE A 255 15.61 -5.74 3.09
C ILE A 255 15.58 -5.92 4.61
N THR A 256 15.82 -4.86 5.35
CA THR A 256 15.70 -4.84 6.81
C THR A 256 14.89 -3.62 7.20
N ALA A 257 13.72 -3.85 7.80
CA ALA A 257 12.85 -2.81 8.34
C ALA A 257 12.99 -2.80 9.86
N THR A 258 13.37 -1.65 10.43
CA THR A 258 13.48 -1.49 11.88
C THR A 258 12.20 -0.82 12.41
N ILE A 259 11.57 -1.44 13.41
CA ILE A 259 10.31 -0.98 14.04
C ILE A 259 10.47 -1.09 15.56
N GLY A 260 10.35 0.02 16.30
CA GLY A 260 10.52 0.00 17.75
C GLY A 260 11.86 -0.61 18.20
N GLY A 261 12.93 -0.34 17.42
CA GLY A 261 14.26 -0.92 17.64
C GLY A 261 14.44 -2.39 17.25
N THR A 262 13.40 -3.07 16.74
CA THR A 262 13.48 -4.47 16.30
C THR A 262 13.64 -4.57 14.79
N ASP A 263 14.59 -5.38 14.33
CA ASP A 263 14.85 -5.60 12.91
C ASP A 263 14.01 -6.76 12.35
N HIS A 264 13.27 -6.45 11.29
CA HIS A 264 12.52 -7.40 10.48
C HIS A 264 13.18 -7.58 9.13
N VAL A 265 13.65 -8.80 8.83
CA VAL A 265 14.45 -9.09 7.63
C VAL A 265 13.62 -9.83 6.59
N VAL A 266 13.74 -9.42 5.32
CA VAL A 266 13.25 -10.15 4.16
C VAL A 266 14.38 -10.32 3.16
N LYS A 267 14.69 -11.56 2.79
CA LYS A 267 15.64 -11.90 1.73
C LYS A 267 14.87 -12.33 0.49
N LEU A 268 15.10 -11.68 -0.64
CA LEU A 268 14.47 -11.97 -1.92
C LEU A 268 15.46 -12.66 -2.85
N TYR A 269 14.98 -13.69 -3.55
CA TYR A 269 15.78 -14.53 -4.42
C TYR A 269 15.09 -14.69 -5.78
N GLN A 270 15.91 -14.73 -6.83
CA GLN A 270 15.50 -15.02 -8.19
C GLN A 270 16.62 -15.83 -8.87
N PRO A 271 16.71 -17.16 -8.61
CA PRO A 271 17.82 -17.99 -9.09
C PRO A 271 17.93 -18.03 -10.63
N ASP A 272 16.78 -18.04 -11.31
CA ASP A 272 16.71 -17.93 -12.76
C ASP A 272 15.66 -16.87 -13.17
N PRO A 273 16.09 -15.69 -13.63
CA PRO A 273 15.17 -14.66 -14.13
C PRO A 273 14.29 -15.11 -15.31
N ALA A 274 14.73 -16.09 -16.10
CA ALA A 274 13.98 -16.60 -17.25
C ALA A 274 12.87 -17.59 -16.85
N SER A 275 13.07 -18.35 -15.77
CA SER A 275 12.05 -19.26 -15.22
C SER A 275 10.78 -18.57 -14.72
N GLY A 276 10.87 -17.27 -14.42
CA GLY A 276 9.79 -16.55 -13.75
C GLY A 276 9.57 -17.01 -12.31
N GLU A 277 10.55 -17.64 -11.66
CA GLU A 277 10.48 -17.99 -10.24
C GLU A 277 11.09 -16.91 -9.35
N ALA A 278 10.41 -16.61 -8.25
CA ALA A 278 10.89 -15.67 -7.24
C ALA A 278 10.48 -16.15 -5.84
N TYR A 279 11.39 -15.96 -4.89
CA TYR A 279 11.24 -16.47 -3.53
C TYR A 279 11.57 -15.39 -2.50
N ALA A 280 10.92 -15.47 -1.33
CA ALA A 280 11.25 -14.68 -0.16
C ALA A 280 11.53 -15.60 1.04
N VAL A 281 12.43 -15.16 1.93
CA VAL A 281 12.76 -15.83 3.19
C VAL A 281 12.91 -14.79 4.29
N THR A 282 12.24 -14.97 5.41
CA THR A 282 12.27 -14.04 6.55
C THR A 282 13.16 -14.53 7.70
N ALA A 283 13.19 -15.85 7.94
CA ALA A 283 14.02 -16.48 8.96
C ALA A 283 14.53 -17.86 8.49
N PRO A 284 15.61 -18.40 9.10
CA PRO A 284 16.19 -19.69 8.73
C PRO A 284 15.28 -20.91 8.93
N ASP A 285 14.22 -20.79 9.71
CA ASP A 285 13.21 -21.82 10.04
C ASP A 285 11.82 -21.51 9.44
N ALA A 286 11.59 -20.28 9.00
CA ALA A 286 10.38 -19.87 8.30
C ALA A 286 10.17 -20.63 6.97
N PRO A 287 8.92 -20.74 6.49
CA PRO A 287 8.66 -21.26 5.15
C PRO A 287 9.36 -20.39 4.08
N ILE A 288 9.67 -21.00 2.94
CA ILE A 288 10.10 -20.25 1.77
C ILE A 288 8.85 -19.83 1.01
N TYR A 289 8.65 -18.52 0.87
CA TYR A 289 7.49 -17.96 0.20
C TYR A 289 7.78 -17.88 -1.30
N LYS A 290 6.94 -18.46 -2.15
CA LYS A 290 6.95 -18.13 -3.59
C LYS A 290 6.26 -16.79 -3.75
N VAL A 291 6.88 -15.82 -4.41
CA VAL A 291 6.35 -14.46 -4.59
C VAL A 291 6.26 -14.11 -6.07
N ASN A 292 5.54 -13.03 -6.39
CA ASN A 292 5.50 -12.53 -7.75
C ASN A 292 6.88 -12.00 -8.18
N PRO A 293 7.50 -12.49 -9.27
CA PRO A 293 8.81 -12.01 -9.74
C PRO A 293 8.85 -10.52 -10.05
N THR A 294 7.72 -9.93 -10.47
CA THR A 294 7.67 -8.49 -10.76
C THR A 294 7.80 -7.65 -9.50
N ALA A 295 7.39 -8.18 -8.33
CA ALA A 295 7.51 -7.49 -7.05
C ALA A 295 8.98 -7.27 -6.64
N ILE A 296 9.90 -8.14 -7.07
CA ILE A 296 11.34 -7.97 -6.79
C ILE A 296 11.88 -6.68 -7.42
N ARG A 297 11.40 -6.29 -8.61
CA ARG A 297 11.85 -5.10 -9.35
C ARG A 297 11.58 -3.79 -8.60
N ASP A 298 10.61 -3.79 -7.69
CA ASP A 298 10.31 -2.63 -6.86
C ASP A 298 11.39 -2.39 -5.80
N PHE A 299 12.18 -3.41 -5.45
CA PHE A 299 13.25 -3.32 -4.45
C PHE A 299 14.66 -3.23 -5.07
N THR A 300 14.79 -3.31 -6.39
CA THR A 300 16.07 -3.09 -7.10
C THR A 300 16.35 -1.63 -7.40
N LYS A 301 15.58 -0.69 -6.83
CA LYS A 301 15.79 0.75 -7.03
C LYS A 301 17.15 1.15 -6.48
N ASP A 302 17.84 2.00 -7.23
CA ASP A 302 19.14 2.52 -6.83
C ASP A 302 18.99 3.75 -5.92
N LEU A 303 20.12 4.20 -5.37
CA LEU A 303 20.19 5.42 -4.57
C LEU A 303 19.60 6.62 -5.32
N PHE A 304 19.89 6.76 -6.62
CA PHE A 304 19.43 7.91 -7.42
C PHE A 304 17.90 7.99 -7.49
N THR A 305 17.21 6.85 -7.53
CA THR A 305 15.75 6.79 -7.50
C THR A 305 15.16 7.09 -6.12
N LEU A 306 15.89 6.80 -5.04
CA LEU A 306 15.41 6.93 -3.66
C LEU A 306 15.77 8.27 -2.99
N GLN A 307 16.72 9.02 -3.55
CA GLN A 307 17.12 10.35 -3.07
C GLN A 307 16.32 11.47 -3.76
N ASP A 308 16.19 12.63 -3.11
CA ASP A 308 15.61 13.83 -3.73
C ASP A 308 16.39 14.19 -5.02
N LYS A 309 15.67 14.21 -6.14
CA LYS A 309 16.27 14.44 -7.47
C LYS A 309 16.23 15.91 -7.91
N ARG A 310 15.67 16.83 -7.11
CA ARG A 310 15.63 18.25 -7.46
C ARG A 310 17.04 18.79 -7.59
N LEU A 311 17.34 19.49 -8.69
CA LEU A 311 18.70 19.93 -8.98
C LEU A 311 19.12 21.15 -8.13
N LEU A 312 18.18 22.06 -7.84
CA LEU A 312 18.47 23.26 -7.06
C LEU A 312 18.64 22.97 -5.56
N GLY A 313 17.77 22.14 -4.97
CA GLY A 313 17.87 21.71 -3.57
C GLY A 313 17.52 22.78 -2.53
N MET A 314 16.55 23.63 -2.80
CA MET A 314 16.06 24.65 -1.85
C MET A 314 14.53 24.65 -1.86
N GLU A 315 13.92 24.82 -0.69
CA GLU A 315 12.46 24.93 -0.58
C GLU A 315 11.99 26.36 -0.87
N MET A 316 10.76 26.50 -1.36
CA MET A 316 10.15 27.80 -1.70
C MET A 316 10.19 28.79 -0.53
N ASP A 317 9.87 28.33 0.68
CA ASP A 317 9.82 29.15 1.89
C ASP A 317 11.21 29.58 2.39
N GLN A 318 12.27 28.91 1.94
CA GLN A 318 13.65 29.23 2.26
C GLN A 318 14.24 30.31 1.34
N ILE A 319 13.67 30.52 0.15
CA ILE A 319 14.23 31.46 -0.84
C ILE A 319 13.90 32.90 -0.43
N ALA A 320 14.95 33.72 -0.33
CA ALA A 320 14.82 35.17 -0.22
C ALA A 320 15.05 35.87 -1.56
N MET A 321 15.93 35.33 -2.42
CA MET A 321 16.19 35.90 -3.74
C MET A 321 16.38 34.80 -4.77
N LEU A 322 15.87 35.02 -5.98
CA LEU A 322 16.16 34.18 -7.15
C LEU A 322 16.68 35.07 -8.29
N SER A 323 17.97 34.93 -8.60
CA SER A 323 18.56 35.54 -9.79
C SER A 323 18.35 34.64 -11.00
N VAL A 324 17.89 35.22 -12.09
CA VAL A 324 17.67 34.56 -13.37
C VAL A 324 18.57 35.21 -14.41
N LYS A 325 19.32 34.39 -15.14
CA LYS A 325 20.17 34.83 -16.25
C LYS A 325 20.01 33.89 -17.43
N THR A 326 19.61 34.42 -18.57
CA THR A 326 19.61 33.71 -19.86
C THR A 326 20.46 34.49 -20.87
N ARG A 327 20.34 34.17 -22.16
CA ARG A 327 20.97 34.98 -23.23
C ARG A 327 20.27 36.32 -23.46
N GLY A 328 18.96 36.40 -23.23
CA GLY A 328 18.15 37.60 -23.49
C GLY A 328 17.73 38.33 -22.23
N GLU A 329 17.57 37.62 -21.12
CA GLU A 329 16.97 38.14 -19.90
C GLU A 329 17.94 38.10 -18.72
N ARG A 330 17.89 39.13 -17.89
CA ARG A 330 18.54 39.15 -16.58
C ARG A 330 17.70 39.92 -15.59
N TYR A 331 17.30 39.26 -14.51
CA TYR A 331 16.53 39.88 -13.44
C TYR A 331 16.71 39.13 -12.12
N VAL A 332 16.30 39.78 -11.03
CA VAL A 332 16.35 39.22 -9.67
C VAL A 332 15.00 39.41 -9.02
N LEU A 333 14.43 38.30 -8.55
CA LEU A 333 13.20 38.28 -7.78
C LEU A 333 13.55 38.23 -6.29
N ILE A 334 12.92 39.07 -5.48
CA ILE A 334 13.09 39.15 -4.04
C ILE A 334 11.79 38.72 -3.37
N HIS A 335 11.85 37.79 -2.42
CA HIS A 335 10.70 37.28 -1.68
C HIS A 335 10.64 37.89 -0.27
N GLN A 336 9.73 38.84 -0.09
CA GLN A 336 9.57 39.59 1.16
C GLN A 336 8.08 39.79 1.45
N ASN A 337 7.68 39.68 2.71
CA ASN A 337 6.28 39.78 3.15
C ASN A 337 5.34 38.84 2.39
N ASP A 338 5.80 37.61 2.11
CA ASP A 338 5.10 36.58 1.34
C ASP A 338 4.72 36.98 -0.11
N GLU A 339 5.37 38.01 -0.65
CA GLU A 339 5.23 38.45 -2.04
C GLU A 339 6.59 38.52 -2.74
N TRP A 340 6.56 38.30 -4.05
CA TRP A 340 7.71 38.50 -4.92
C TRP A 340 7.72 39.91 -5.49
N MET A 341 8.90 40.54 -5.44
CA MET A 341 9.17 41.83 -6.05
C MET A 341 10.36 41.76 -6.99
N MET A 342 10.40 42.67 -7.95
CA MET A 342 11.55 42.84 -8.84
C MET A 342 12.60 43.70 -8.16
N GLU A 343 13.85 43.25 -8.07
CA GLU A 343 14.95 43.99 -7.41
C GLU A 343 15.10 45.41 -7.94
N ASP A 344 15.09 45.59 -9.26
CA ASP A 344 15.32 46.90 -9.89
C ASP A 344 14.04 47.71 -10.16
N GLN A 345 12.87 47.13 -9.89
CA GLN A 345 11.56 47.80 -10.00
C GLN A 345 10.63 47.38 -8.84
N PRO A 346 11.03 47.62 -7.58
CA PRO A 346 10.33 47.06 -6.41
C PRO A 346 8.93 47.61 -6.20
N THR A 347 8.60 48.76 -6.79
CA THR A 347 7.28 49.41 -6.67
C THR A 347 6.27 48.97 -7.71
N ARG A 348 6.70 48.23 -8.75
CA ARG A 348 5.77 47.68 -9.76
C ARG A 348 5.32 46.30 -9.33
N GLU A 349 4.01 46.13 -9.23
CA GLU A 349 3.41 44.86 -8.83
C GLU A 349 3.71 43.75 -9.85
N LEU A 350 4.20 42.61 -9.35
CA LEU A 350 4.35 41.39 -10.13
C LEU A 350 3.05 40.59 -10.11
N ASN A 351 2.81 39.83 -11.17
CA ASN A 351 1.82 38.77 -11.17
C ASN A 351 2.32 37.61 -10.31
N GLN A 352 1.95 37.61 -9.03
CA GLN A 352 2.40 36.63 -8.04
C GLN A 352 2.13 35.18 -8.46
N GLN A 353 1.01 34.91 -9.16
CA GLN A 353 0.71 33.56 -9.65
C GLN A 353 1.74 33.11 -10.70
N THR A 354 2.04 33.97 -11.67
CA THR A 354 3.05 33.69 -12.70
C THR A 354 4.43 33.49 -12.08
N VAL A 355 4.83 34.37 -11.15
CA VAL A 355 6.12 34.28 -10.46
C VAL A 355 6.21 32.99 -9.64
N ASN A 356 5.20 32.70 -8.82
CA ASN A 356 5.18 31.49 -7.99
C ASN A 356 5.27 30.21 -8.84
N LEU A 357 4.54 30.15 -9.96
CA LEU A 357 4.61 29.02 -10.90
C LEU A 357 6.01 28.88 -11.52
N PHE A 358 6.62 29.99 -11.91
CA PHE A 358 7.97 29.98 -12.47
C PHE A 358 9.01 29.54 -11.44
N VAL A 359 9.01 30.13 -10.24
CA VAL A 359 9.93 29.74 -9.15
C VAL A 359 9.74 28.27 -8.81
N ALA A 360 8.49 27.80 -8.67
CA ALA A 360 8.17 26.39 -8.44
C ALA A 360 8.81 25.47 -9.50
N ARG A 361 8.73 25.82 -10.78
CA ARG A 361 9.35 25.03 -11.87
C ARG A 361 10.88 24.98 -11.79
N VAL A 362 11.52 26.04 -11.28
CA VAL A 362 12.97 26.09 -11.08
C VAL A 362 13.39 25.23 -9.88
N ILE A 363 12.69 25.37 -8.74
CA ILE A 363 13.03 24.62 -7.51
C ILE A 363 12.74 23.12 -7.67
N ASP A 364 11.66 22.76 -8.36
CA ASP A 364 11.18 21.38 -8.47
C ASP A 364 11.73 20.65 -9.69
N LEU A 365 12.61 21.26 -10.49
CA LEU A 365 13.20 20.62 -11.67
C LEU A 365 13.96 19.35 -11.25
N PRO A 366 13.47 18.15 -11.60
CA PRO A 366 14.14 16.92 -11.25
C PRO A 366 15.23 16.60 -12.27
N ALA A 367 16.29 15.94 -11.80
CA ALA A 367 17.18 15.19 -12.67
C ALA A 367 16.45 13.94 -13.18
N GLU A 368 16.40 13.77 -14.50
CA GLU A 368 15.82 12.58 -15.16
C GLU A 368 16.87 11.47 -15.27
N PHE A 369 18.06 11.83 -15.77
CA PHE A 369 19.16 10.89 -15.98
C PHE A 369 20.47 11.48 -15.50
N ARG A 370 21.33 10.64 -14.92
CA ARG A 370 22.72 11.01 -14.65
C ARG A 370 23.57 10.68 -15.88
N VAL A 371 24.26 11.68 -16.41
CA VAL A 371 25.16 11.57 -17.57
C VAL A 371 26.59 11.31 -17.12
N VAL A 372 27.06 12.08 -16.13
CA VAL A 372 28.42 11.96 -15.58
C VAL A 372 28.35 12.08 -14.06
N ARG A 373 29.08 11.22 -13.34
CA ARG A 373 29.15 11.27 -11.87
C ARG A 373 30.02 12.43 -11.38
N ASP A 374 31.24 12.50 -11.90
CA ASP A 374 32.23 13.52 -11.56
C ASP A 374 32.37 14.45 -12.76
N PRO A 375 31.91 15.71 -12.67
CA PRO A 375 31.86 16.59 -13.83
C PRO A 375 33.27 16.88 -14.34
N GLY A 376 33.58 16.35 -15.53
CA GLY A 376 34.77 16.70 -16.32
C GLY A 376 34.54 18.00 -17.11
N PRO A 377 35.02 18.10 -18.37
CA PRO A 377 34.81 19.30 -19.18
C PRO A 377 33.33 19.65 -19.34
N LEU A 378 32.96 20.90 -19.04
CA LEU A 378 31.58 21.39 -19.10
C LEU A 378 31.14 21.82 -20.52
N ALA A 379 32.10 22.13 -21.39
CA ALA A 379 31.84 22.66 -22.73
C ALA A 379 31.02 21.73 -23.65
N PRO A 380 31.26 20.39 -23.70
CA PRO A 380 30.46 19.47 -24.53
C PRO A 380 28.96 19.51 -24.21
N TYR A 381 28.62 19.85 -22.97
CA TYR A 381 27.26 19.90 -22.46
C TYR A 381 26.65 21.31 -22.54
N GLY A 382 27.40 22.31 -23.02
CA GLY A 382 26.98 23.71 -23.02
C GLY A 382 26.92 24.33 -21.63
N LEU A 383 27.53 23.70 -20.61
CA LEU A 383 27.48 24.17 -19.22
C LEU A 383 28.58 25.20 -18.90
N SER A 384 29.58 25.36 -19.78
CA SER A 384 30.54 26.47 -19.70
C SER A 384 29.93 27.83 -20.10
N SER A 385 28.95 27.81 -21.00
CA SER A 385 28.19 28.97 -21.47
C SER A 385 26.70 28.61 -21.48
N PRO A 386 26.07 28.53 -20.30
CA PRO A 386 24.73 27.95 -20.14
C PRO A 386 23.66 28.74 -20.91
N ALA A 387 22.63 28.03 -21.36
CA ALA A 387 21.43 28.61 -21.93
C ALA A 387 20.61 29.37 -20.87
N ALA A 388 20.59 28.86 -19.63
CA ALA A 388 20.00 29.52 -18.48
C ALA A 388 20.77 29.20 -17.19
N GLU A 389 20.82 30.16 -16.29
CA GLU A 389 21.41 30.06 -14.97
C GLU A 389 20.45 30.67 -13.94
N PHE A 390 20.24 29.93 -12.86
CA PHE A 390 19.42 30.34 -11.72
C PHE A 390 20.28 30.28 -10.46
N VAL A 391 20.26 31.33 -9.66
CA VAL A 391 20.94 31.38 -8.36
C VAL A 391 19.94 31.77 -7.30
N SER A 392 19.61 30.84 -6.40
CA SER A 392 18.80 31.14 -5.23
C SER A 392 19.68 31.53 -4.05
N THR A 393 19.25 32.53 -3.29
CA THR A 393 19.83 32.91 -1.99
C THR A 393 18.78 32.66 -0.92
N ALA A 394 19.16 31.93 0.13
CA ALA A 394 18.25 31.64 1.22
C ALA A 394 18.03 32.86 2.14
N ARG A 395 17.00 32.79 2.99
CA ARG A 395 16.68 33.83 3.99
C ARG A 395 17.79 34.10 5.02
N ASP A 396 18.74 33.18 5.17
CA ASP A 396 19.94 33.41 5.99
C ASP A 396 20.97 34.34 5.32
N GLY A 397 20.78 34.69 4.04
CA GLY A 397 21.68 35.50 3.22
C GLY A 397 23.01 34.82 2.85
N LYS A 398 23.29 33.63 3.39
CA LYS A 398 24.57 32.92 3.28
C LYS A 398 24.48 31.74 2.33
N THR A 399 23.41 30.97 2.42
CA THR A 399 23.21 29.76 1.62
C THR A 399 22.82 30.16 0.20
N LYS A 400 23.62 29.74 -0.79
CA LYS A 400 23.37 29.99 -2.20
C LYS A 400 23.39 28.69 -2.99
N ASN A 401 22.29 28.40 -3.69
CA ASN A 401 22.22 27.26 -4.59
C ASN A 401 22.14 27.74 -6.03
N ARG A 402 22.73 26.95 -6.92
CA ARG A 402 22.82 27.25 -8.35
C ARG A 402 22.23 26.11 -9.15
N LEU A 403 21.50 26.46 -10.20
CA LEU A 403 21.05 25.55 -11.25
C LEU A 403 21.47 26.13 -12.59
N VAL A 404 22.15 25.33 -13.41
CA VAL A 404 22.56 25.71 -14.77
C VAL A 404 22.02 24.72 -15.79
N LEU A 405 21.53 25.25 -16.90
CA LEU A 405 21.01 24.49 -18.04
C LEU A 405 21.85 24.79 -19.28
N GLY A 406 22.36 23.74 -19.92
CA GLY A 406 23.24 23.81 -21.08
C GLY A 406 22.53 23.54 -22.40
N ASN A 407 23.12 22.69 -23.22
CA ASN A 407 22.61 22.35 -24.55
C ASN A 407 21.36 21.45 -24.46
N LYS A 408 20.38 21.67 -25.35
CA LYS A 408 19.22 20.81 -25.53
C LYS A 408 19.61 19.51 -26.27
N THR A 409 18.97 18.40 -25.93
CA THR A 409 19.12 17.10 -26.58
C THR A 409 17.80 16.33 -26.49
N SER A 410 17.15 16.08 -27.63
CA SER A 410 15.93 15.24 -27.74
C SER A 410 14.86 15.49 -26.66
N GLY A 411 14.38 16.73 -26.51
CA GLY A 411 13.37 17.11 -25.50
C GLY A 411 13.90 17.28 -24.08
N LEU A 412 15.18 16.95 -23.83
CA LEU A 412 15.89 17.17 -22.58
C LEU A 412 16.93 18.29 -22.72
N VAL A 413 17.51 18.69 -21.60
CA VAL A 413 18.61 19.64 -21.51
C VAL A 413 19.65 19.11 -20.54
N TYR A 414 20.93 19.31 -20.85
CA TYR A 414 21.99 19.04 -19.88
C TYR A 414 21.88 20.02 -18.71
N ALA A 415 22.02 19.54 -17.49
CA ALA A 415 21.85 20.33 -16.28
C ALA A 415 22.88 19.97 -15.22
N MET A 416 23.22 20.96 -14.40
CA MET A 416 23.99 20.79 -13.17
C MET A 416 23.37 21.67 -12.09
N GLY A 417 23.30 21.17 -10.86
CA GLY A 417 22.75 21.92 -9.74
C GLY A 417 23.43 21.62 -8.43
N SER A 418 23.31 22.53 -7.46
CA SER A 418 23.99 22.44 -6.16
C SER A 418 23.60 21.21 -5.34
N ASN A 419 22.39 20.68 -5.51
CA ASN A 419 21.91 19.56 -4.69
C ASN A 419 22.52 18.21 -5.09
N LEU A 420 22.90 18.06 -6.37
CA LEU A 420 23.33 16.79 -6.93
C LEU A 420 24.69 16.94 -7.61
N THR A 421 25.68 16.16 -7.16
CA THR A 421 26.99 16.09 -7.82
C THR A 421 26.90 15.32 -9.13
N GLY A 422 27.31 15.97 -10.21
CA GLY A 422 27.39 15.38 -11.55
C GLY A 422 26.81 16.26 -12.64
N ILE A 423 26.74 15.69 -13.84
CA ILE A 423 26.00 16.26 -14.99
C ILE A 423 24.79 15.38 -15.21
N PHE A 424 23.63 16.01 -15.37
CA PHE A 424 22.35 15.35 -15.53
C PHE A 424 21.67 15.77 -16.83
N GLN A 425 20.63 15.06 -17.20
CA GLN A 425 19.60 15.57 -18.11
C GLN A 425 18.34 15.86 -17.31
N ALA A 426 17.67 16.95 -17.66
CA ALA A 426 16.37 17.34 -17.13
C ALA A 426 15.44 17.73 -18.29
N ARG A 427 14.13 17.88 -18.03
CA ARG A 427 13.19 18.27 -19.08
C ARG A 427 13.51 19.67 -19.61
N ALA A 428 13.57 19.81 -20.93
CA ALA A 428 13.91 21.09 -21.57
C ALA A 428 12.78 22.13 -21.46
N ASP A 429 11.58 21.74 -21.03
CA ASP A 429 10.40 22.60 -20.92
C ASP A 429 10.69 23.87 -20.10
N LEU A 430 11.51 23.76 -19.05
CA LEU A 430 11.87 24.91 -18.22
C LEU A 430 12.50 26.04 -19.05
N LEU A 431 13.34 25.72 -20.07
CA LEU A 431 13.95 26.74 -20.93
C LEU A 431 12.91 27.54 -21.74
N ASN A 432 11.79 26.91 -22.09
CA ASN A 432 10.72 27.57 -22.85
C ASN A 432 9.69 28.25 -21.92
N GLN A 433 9.80 28.02 -20.62
CA GLN A 433 8.88 28.50 -19.60
C GLN A 433 9.51 29.59 -18.72
N ILE A 434 10.71 30.05 -19.06
CA ILE A 434 11.32 31.23 -18.44
C ILE A 434 10.56 32.45 -18.94
N PRO A 435 9.88 33.20 -18.06
CA PRO A 435 9.17 34.40 -18.46
C PRO A 435 10.16 35.52 -18.80
N ASP A 436 9.85 36.27 -19.85
CA ASP A 436 10.49 37.56 -20.11
C ASP A 436 10.19 38.51 -18.95
N LYS A 437 11.13 39.39 -18.60
CA LYS A 437 10.99 40.28 -17.45
C LYS A 437 9.68 41.07 -17.46
N ASP A 438 9.28 41.60 -18.61
CA ASP A 438 8.06 42.41 -18.74
C ASP A 438 6.77 41.59 -18.57
N SER A 439 6.81 40.30 -18.88
CA SER A 439 5.65 39.40 -18.72
C SER A 439 5.34 39.05 -17.26
N LEU A 440 6.28 39.33 -16.34
CA LEU A 440 6.12 39.08 -14.91
C LEU A 440 5.28 40.16 -14.20
N PHE A 441 5.13 41.34 -14.79
CA PHE A 441 4.34 42.41 -14.18
C PHE A 441 2.84 42.14 -14.25
N ALA A 442 2.10 42.58 -13.24
CA ALA A 442 0.65 42.58 -13.28
C ALA A 442 0.17 43.43 -14.46
N LYS A 443 -0.86 42.96 -15.19
CA LYS A 443 -1.49 43.79 -16.22
C LYS A 443 -2.18 44.96 -15.53
N THR A 444 -1.80 46.18 -15.87
CA THR A 444 -2.53 47.39 -15.44
C THR A 444 -3.99 47.25 -15.88
N ALA A 445 -4.92 47.30 -14.92
CA ALA A 445 -6.34 47.45 -15.20
C ALA A 445 -6.55 48.82 -15.88
N GLY A 446 -6.52 48.83 -17.21
CA GLY A 446 -6.74 50.04 -18.00
C GLY A 446 -8.21 50.46 -17.97
N GLY A 447 -8.44 51.68 -17.46
CA GLY A 447 -9.48 52.59 -17.93
C GLY A 447 -10.93 52.31 -17.51
N LYS A 448 -11.40 52.96 -16.44
CA LYS A 448 -12.83 53.26 -16.29
C LYS A 448 -13.28 54.10 -17.49
N ASN A 449 -14.35 53.66 -18.14
CA ASN A 449 -15.10 54.39 -19.17
C ASN A 449 -15.28 55.87 -18.82
N GLN A 450 -14.84 56.74 -19.72
CA GLN A 450 -15.27 58.13 -19.77
C GLN A 450 -16.47 58.20 -20.71
N PRO A 451 -17.66 58.65 -20.26
CA PRO A 451 -18.84 58.72 -21.13
C PRO A 451 -18.68 59.88 -22.14
N PRO A 452 -19.23 59.74 -23.36
CA PRO A 452 -19.21 60.82 -24.33
C PRO A 452 -20.17 61.94 -23.93
N ASP A 453 -19.73 63.19 -24.11
CA ASP A 453 -20.54 64.42 -24.07
C ASP A 453 -21.51 64.50 -25.26
#